data_AF-A0A7V3RIK8-F1
#
_entry.id   AF-A0A7V3RIK8-F1
#
_cell.length_a   1.000
_cell.length_b   1.000
_cell.length_c   1.000
_cell.angle_alpha   90.00
_cell.angle_beta   90.00
_cell.angle_gamma   90.00
#
_symmetry.space_group_name_H-M   'P 1'
#
loop_
_entity.id
_entity.type
_entity.pdbx_description
1 polymer ?
#
loop_
_entity_poly.entity_id
_entity_poly.type
_entity_poly.pdbx_seq_one_letter_code
_entity_poly.pdbx_strand_id
1 'polypeptide(L)'
;MKRSIDLLLLVIWITVIFFLTGFPGLEAPKIKEFPIDKFYHFLLFFIYGILGLRIMDTGIYFLSGVIIVIVAEVQQKFIPGRDFEILDMVAGVVGLITIYLIKFLKNKK
;
A
#
# COMPACT_ATOMS: atom_id res chain seq x y z
N MET A 1 -19.29 16.71 -0.16
CA MET A 1 -17.99 17.41 -0.31
C MET A 1 -16.82 16.63 0.29
N LYS A 2 -16.80 16.34 1.61
CA LYS A 2 -15.67 15.58 2.24
C LYS A 2 -15.41 14.22 1.60
N ARG A 3 -16.46 13.41 1.38
CA ARG A 3 -16.34 12.09 0.74
C ARG A 3 -15.75 12.12 -0.68
N SER A 4 -16.07 13.15 -1.48
CA SER A 4 -15.53 13.31 -2.83
C SER A 4 -14.04 13.64 -2.80
N ILE A 5 -13.60 14.44 -1.82
CA ILE A 5 -12.19 14.76 -1.61
C ILE A 5 -11.44 13.50 -1.13
N ASP A 6 -11.99 12.76 -0.17
CA ASP A 6 -11.37 11.52 0.31
C ASP A 6 -11.24 10.47 -0.80
N LEU A 7 -12.25 10.36 -1.68
CA LEU A 7 -12.19 9.49 -2.85
C LEU A 7 -11.12 9.95 -3.84
N LEU A 8 -11.05 11.25 -4.13
CA LEU A 8 -10.01 11.81 -5.00
C LEU A 8 -8.60 11.54 -4.44
N LEU A 9 -8.41 11.76 -3.14
CA LEU A 9 -7.14 11.47 -2.46
C LEU A 9 -6.79 9.98 -2.53
N LEU A 10 -7.77 9.09 -2.35
CA LEU A 10 -7.55 7.65 -2.48
C LEU A 10 -7.12 7.28 -3.90
N VAL A 11 -7.82 7.79 -4.92
CA VAL A 11 -7.48 7.52 -6.33
C VAL A 11 -6.07 8.03 -6.65
N ILE A 12 -5.74 9.25 -6.26
CA ILE A 12 -4.38 9.81 -6.42
C ILE A 12 -3.37 8.91 -5.72
N TRP A 13 -3.66 8.44 -4.51
CA TRP A 13 -2.74 7.59 -3.76
C TRP A 13 -2.54 6.22 -4.43
N ILE A 14 -3.59 5.62 -4.98
CA ILE A 14 -3.48 4.39 -5.77
C ILE A 14 -2.58 4.61 -6.99
N THR A 15 -2.71 5.75 -7.68
CA THR A 15 -1.81 6.12 -8.78
C THR A 15 -0.36 6.25 -8.31
N VAL A 16 -0.13 6.87 -7.14
CA VAL A 16 1.21 6.97 -6.53
C VAL A 16 1.80 5.60 -6.23
N ILE A 17 1.01 4.66 -5.69
CA ILE A 17 1.46 3.28 -5.44
C ILE A 17 1.99 2.66 -6.72
N PHE A 18 1.16 2.61 -7.78
CA PHE A 18 1.55 2.00 -9.06
C PHE A 18 2.70 2.72 -9.76
N PHE A 19 2.80 4.03 -9.61
CA PHE A 19 3.91 4.81 -10.14
C PHE A 19 5.21 4.45 -9.41
N LEU A 20 5.22 4.41 -8.08
CA LEU A 20 6.43 4.16 -7.29
C LEU A 20 6.89 2.70 -7.35
N THR A 21 5.97 1.73 -7.30
CA THR A 21 6.34 0.31 -7.49
C THR A 21 6.68 0.01 -8.94
N GLY A 22 6.20 0.84 -9.87
CA GLY A 22 6.31 0.66 -11.30
C GLY A 22 7.46 1.37 -11.99
N PHE A 23 8.16 2.27 -11.30
CA PHE A 23 9.15 3.11 -11.95
C PHE A 23 10.45 2.32 -12.20
N PRO A 24 10.89 2.17 -13.47
CA PRO A 24 12.11 1.43 -13.78
C PRO A 24 13.33 2.15 -13.20
N GLY A 25 14.23 1.39 -12.56
CA GLY A 25 15.46 1.93 -11.98
C GLY A 25 15.27 2.75 -10.70
N LEU A 26 14.06 2.79 -10.12
CA LEU A 26 13.88 3.31 -8.76
C LEU A 26 14.38 2.26 -7.77
N GLU A 27 15.66 2.33 -7.41
CA GLU A 27 16.22 1.52 -6.32
C GLU A 27 16.02 2.23 -4.98
N ALA A 28 15.58 1.49 -3.98
CA ALA A 28 15.59 1.99 -2.62
C ALA A 28 17.04 2.15 -2.12
N PRO A 29 17.35 3.20 -1.34
CA PRO A 29 18.70 3.40 -0.82
C PRO A 29 19.13 2.19 0.01
N LYS A 30 20.23 1.54 -0.36
CA LYS A 30 20.73 0.35 0.33
C LYS A 30 21.33 0.76 1.68
N ILE A 31 20.51 0.75 2.73
CA ILE A 31 20.95 0.90 4.12
C ILE A 31 21.35 -0.48 4.63
N LYS A 32 22.60 -0.62 5.06
CA LYS A 32 23.12 -1.88 5.59
C LYS A 32 22.22 -2.35 6.75
N GLU A 33 21.78 -3.61 6.69
CA GLU A 33 20.95 -4.29 7.70
C GLU A 33 19.49 -3.81 7.85
N PHE A 34 19.00 -2.86 7.04
CA PHE A 34 17.60 -2.43 7.09
C PHE A 34 16.86 -2.64 5.75
N PRO A 35 15.76 -3.43 5.72
CA PRO A 35 14.97 -3.64 4.51
C PRO A 35 14.05 -2.44 4.23
N ILE A 36 14.66 -1.35 3.75
CA ILE A 36 13.97 -0.08 3.51
C ILE A 36 12.89 -0.18 2.43
N ASP A 37 13.10 -1.07 1.46
CA ASP A 37 12.17 -1.43 0.39
C ASP A 37 10.85 -1.96 0.97
N LYS A 38 10.94 -2.87 1.93
CA LYS A 38 9.78 -3.45 2.62
C LYS A 38 9.08 -2.41 3.48
N PHE A 39 9.85 -1.50 4.09
CA PHE A 39 9.27 -0.38 4.82
C PHE A 39 8.50 0.59 3.91
N TYR A 40 8.97 0.86 2.69
CA TYR A 40 8.22 1.67 1.74
C TYR A 40 6.92 1.00 1.29
N HIS A 41 6.94 -0.30 0.99
CA HIS A 41 5.70 -1.05 0.70
C HIS A 41 4.74 -0.98 1.89
N PHE A 42 5.22 -1.22 3.11
CA PHE A 42 4.42 -1.04 4.32
C PHE A 42 3.77 0.36 4.39
N LEU A 43 4.55 1.44 4.19
CA LEU A 43 4.04 2.80 4.27
C LEU A 43 3.01 3.12 3.17
N LEU A 44 3.25 2.67 1.94
CA LEU A 44 2.35 2.86 0.81
C LEU A 44 0.96 2.28 1.12
N PHE A 45 0.91 1.04 1.60
CA PHE A 45 -0.34 0.36 1.92
C PHE A 45 -0.93 0.78 3.28
N PHE A 46 -0.10 1.26 4.21
CA PHE A 46 -0.56 1.90 5.44
C PHE A 46 -1.35 3.18 5.15
N ILE A 47 -0.82 4.06 4.28
CA ILE A 47 -1.51 5.29 3.86
C ILE A 47 -2.76 4.96 3.04
N TYR A 48 -2.69 3.94 2.17
CA TYR A 48 -3.88 3.42 1.50
C TYR A 48 -4.97 3.06 2.52
N GLY A 49 -4.63 2.35 3.60
CA GLY A 49 -5.64 1.98 4.57
C GLY A 49 -6.13 3.12 5.46
N ILE A 50 -5.36 4.19 5.67
CA ILE A 50 -5.89 5.43 6.26
C ILE A 50 -7.00 6.01 5.40
N LEU A 51 -6.82 6.05 4.08
CA LEU A 51 -7.77 6.63 3.13
C LEU A 51 -8.96 5.68 2.87
N GLY A 52 -8.67 4.40 2.62
CA GLY A 52 -9.65 3.36 2.32
C GLY A 52 -10.65 3.16 3.46
N LEU A 53 -10.19 3.05 4.71
CA LEU A 53 -11.07 2.87 5.87
C LEU A 53 -11.94 4.10 6.18
N ARG A 54 -11.69 5.28 5.58
CA ARG A 54 -12.58 6.44 5.73
C ARG A 54 -13.81 6.36 4.84
N ILE A 55 -13.71 5.68 3.70
CA ILE A 55 -14.75 5.72 2.65
C ILE A 55 -15.38 4.35 2.35
N MET A 56 -14.67 3.26 2.63
CA MET A 56 -15.10 1.88 2.39
C MET A 56 -15.50 1.18 3.69
N ASP A 57 -16.37 0.18 3.58
CA ASP A 57 -16.52 -0.81 4.63
C ASP A 57 -15.26 -1.69 4.74
N THR A 58 -15.10 -2.37 5.87
CA THR A 58 -13.93 -3.19 6.18
C THR A 58 -13.69 -4.30 5.15
N GLY A 59 -14.76 -4.90 4.60
CA GLY A 59 -14.65 -6.00 3.64
C GLY A 59 -14.09 -5.51 2.31
N ILE A 60 -14.70 -4.46 1.74
CA ILE A 60 -14.22 -3.83 0.50
C ILE A 60 -12.80 -3.29 0.69
N TYR A 61 -12.52 -2.68 1.85
CA TYR A 61 -11.18 -2.20 2.19
C TYR A 61 -10.10 -3.29 2.09
N PHE A 62 -10.30 -4.45 2.74
CA PHE A 62 -9.31 -5.53 2.71
C PHE A 62 -9.22 -6.15 1.32
N LEU A 63 -10.37 -6.41 0.67
CA LEU A 63 -10.39 -7.01 -0.66
C LEU A 63 -9.64 -6.13 -1.67
N SER A 64 -9.99 -4.85 -1.74
CA SER A 64 -9.34 -3.89 -2.63
C SER A 64 -7.86 -3.71 -2.29
N GLY A 65 -7.51 -3.57 -1.01
CA GLY A 65 -6.12 -3.43 -0.57
C GLY A 65 -5.26 -4.62 -0.98
N VAL A 66 -5.72 -5.86 -0.75
CA VAL A 66 -5.00 -7.08 -1.14
C VAL A 66 -4.87 -7.19 -2.66
N ILE A 67 -5.92 -6.88 -3.41
CA ILE A 67 -5.85 -6.84 -4.88
C ILE A 67 -4.79 -5.85 -5.34
N ILE A 68 -4.78 -4.62 -4.79
CA ILE A 68 -3.79 -3.60 -5.19
C ILE A 68 -2.37 -4.05 -4.82
N VAL A 69 -2.14 -4.66 -3.66
CA VAL A 69 -0.84 -5.25 -3.29
C VAL A 69 -0.38 -6.26 -4.35
N ILE A 70 -1.24 -7.21 -4.70
CA ILE A 70 -0.91 -8.25 -5.68
C ILE A 70 -0.63 -7.64 -7.05
N VAL A 71 -1.49 -6.73 -7.52
CA VAL A 71 -1.36 -6.13 -8.85
C VAL A 71 -0.12 -5.24 -8.93
N ALA A 72 0.17 -4.45 -7.88
CA ALA A 72 1.36 -3.60 -7.84
C ALA A 72 2.65 -4.42 -7.90
N GLU A 73 2.66 -5.60 -7.28
CA GLU A 73 3.82 -6.49 -7.31
C GLU A 73 3.91 -7.27 -8.63
N VAL A 74 2.80 -7.77 -9.15
CA VAL A 74 2.75 -8.45 -10.45
C VAL A 74 3.15 -7.51 -11.58
N GLN A 75 2.83 -6.21 -11.49
CA GLN A 75 3.28 -5.19 -12.43
C GLN A 75 4.82 -5.16 -12.55
N GLN A 76 5.55 -5.36 -11.45
CA GLN A 76 7.02 -5.34 -11.44
C GLN A 76 7.62 -6.40 -12.37
N LYS A 77 6.95 -7.55 -12.56
CA LYS A 77 7.39 -8.62 -13.48
C LYS A 77 7.50 -8.17 -14.93
N PHE A 78 6.79 -7.10 -15.31
CA PHE A 78 6.77 -6.57 -16.68
C PHE A 78 7.70 -5.37 -16.85
N ILE A 79 8.39 -4.94 -15.78
CA ILE A 79 9.24 -3.75 -15.80
C ILE A 79 10.71 -4.18 -15.71
N PRO A 80 11.52 -3.90 -16.74
CA PRO A 80 12.95 -4.16 -16.71
C PRO A 80 13.62 -3.44 -15.54
N GLY A 81 14.46 -4.15 -14.78
CA GLY A 81 15.17 -3.60 -13.63
C GLY A 81 14.34 -3.51 -12.35
N ARG A 82 13.20 -4.22 -12.27
CA ARG A 82 12.44 -4.44 -11.04
C ARG A 82 12.39 -5.93 -10.71
N ASP A 83 12.49 -6.23 -9.43
CA ASP A 83 12.45 -7.60 -8.91
C ASP A 83 11.10 -7.88 -8.27
N PHE A 84 10.54 -9.05 -8.56
CA PHE A 84 9.33 -9.53 -7.91
C PHE A 84 9.67 -10.14 -6.54
N GLU A 85 9.19 -9.55 -5.47
CA GLU A 85 9.45 -9.98 -4.09
C GLU A 85 8.15 -10.26 -3.32
N ILE A 86 7.97 -11.51 -2.90
CA ILE A 86 6.83 -11.91 -2.06
C ILE A 86 6.83 -11.14 -0.72
N LEU A 87 8.01 -10.80 -0.20
CA LEU A 87 8.14 -10.07 1.06
C LEU A 87 7.62 -8.63 0.96
N ASP A 88 7.65 -8.01 -0.21
CA ASP A 88 7.05 -6.70 -0.44
C ASP A 88 5.53 -6.77 -0.40
N MET A 89 4.95 -7.86 -0.91
CA MET A 89 3.52 -8.14 -0.74
C MET A 89 3.14 -8.32 0.73
N VAL A 90 3.94 -9.09 1.48
CA VAL A 90 3.72 -9.29 2.91
C VAL A 90 3.78 -7.95 3.65
N ALA A 91 4.76 -7.11 3.36
CA ALA A 91 4.88 -5.78 3.96
C ALA A 91 3.66 -4.90 3.66
N GLY A 92 3.14 -4.94 2.42
CA GLY A 92 1.92 -4.26 2.04
C GLY A 92 0.69 -4.72 2.83
N VAL A 93 0.49 -6.04 2.94
CA VAL A 93 -0.62 -6.61 3.73
C VAL A 93 -0.49 -6.26 5.21
N VAL A 94 0.72 -6.29 5.77
CA VAL A 94 0.96 -5.85 7.15
C VAL A 94 0.55 -4.39 7.34
N GLY A 95 0.87 -3.49 6.40
CA GLY A 95 0.41 -2.10 6.41
C GLY A 95 -1.11 -1.97 6.50
N LEU A 96 -1.84 -2.79 5.73
CA LEU A 96 -3.31 -2.83 5.76
C LEU A 96 -3.85 -3.31 7.13
N ILE A 97 -3.25 -4.36 7.68
CA ILE A 97 -3.67 -4.91 8.98
C ILE A 97 -3.40 -3.90 10.10
N THR A 98 -2.23 -3.25 10.10
CA THR A 98 -1.85 -2.30 11.14
C THR A 98 -2.86 -1.17 11.27
N ILE A 99 -3.26 -0.54 10.17
CA ILE A 99 -4.19 0.58 10.25
C ILE A 99 -5.62 0.14 10.62
N TYR A 100 -6.04 -1.04 10.18
CA TYR A 100 -7.29 -1.66 10.64
C TYR A 100 -7.29 -1.85 12.16
N LEU A 101 -6.21 -2.43 12.72
CA LEU A 101 -6.08 -2.64 14.17
C LEU A 101 -6.08 -1.32 14.95
N ILE A 102 -5.37 -0.29 14.46
CA ILE A 102 -5.38 1.04 15.08
C ILE A 102 -6.79 1.62 15.13
N LYS A 103 -7.54 1.54 14.02
CA LYS A 103 -8.94 2.03 13.97
C LYS A 103 -9.84 1.23 14.89
N PHE A 104 -9.69 -0.10 14.91
CA PHE A 104 -10.47 -0.98 15.77
C PHE A 104 -10.25 -0.70 17.26
N LEU A 105 -8.98 -0.52 17.68
CA LEU A 105 -8.63 -0.18 19.07
C LEU A 105 -9.16 1.19 19.49
N LYS A 106 -9.20 2.17 18.58
CA LYS A 106 -9.78 3.49 18.85
C LYS A 106 -11.29 3.44 19.04
N ASN A 107 -12.00 2.59 18.28
CA ASN A 107 -13.46 2.46 18.39
C ASN A 107 -13.92 1.67 19.62
N LYS A 108 -13.02 0.94 20.29
CA LYS A 108 -13.30 0.20 21.54
C LYS A 108 -13.17 1.07 22.79
N LYS A 109 -12.52 2.22 22.70
CA LYS A 109 -12.41 3.21 23.78
C LYS A 109 -13.56 4.21 23.67
#